data_AF-A0A4Q3B1P4-F1
#
_entry.id   AF-A0A4Q3B1P4-F1
#
_cell.length_a   1.000
_cell.length_b   1.000
_cell.length_c   1.000
_cell.angle_alpha   90.00
_cell.angle_beta   90.00
_cell.angle_gamma   90.00
#
_symmetry.space_group_name_H-M   'P 1'
#
loop_
_entity.id
_entity.type
_entity.pdbx_description
1 polymer ?
#
loop_
_entity_poly.entity_id
_entity_poly.type
_entity_poly.pdbx_seq_one_letter_code
_entity_poly.pdbx_strand_id
1 'polypeptide(L)'
;MPKIKLLLLLCCIYGTQLFAQSRAINWTADGSGYYKFAAEGIVKVDPKTDAESVVIAKALLTPAGANDALKPQSFDYSTDKSKVLIFTNTAKVWRYNTRGDYWV
;
A
#
# COMPACT_ATOMS: atom_id res chain seq x y z
N MET A 1 -1.77 47.84 6.02
CA MET A 1 -0.87 47.06 5.14
C MET A 1 -0.03 45.97 5.82
N PRO A 2 0.45 46.04 7.08
CA PRO A 2 1.31 44.98 7.64
C PRO A 2 0.56 43.67 7.97
N LYS A 3 -0.74 43.76 8.28
CA LYS A 3 -1.58 42.60 8.63
C LYS A 3 -1.78 41.61 7.48
N ILE A 4 -1.88 42.10 6.24
CA ILE A 4 -1.98 41.26 5.02
C ILE A 4 -0.67 40.52 4.76
N LYS A 5 0.48 41.20 4.95
CA LYS A 5 1.79 40.56 4.82
C LYS A 5 2.00 39.47 5.88
N LEU A 6 1.56 39.72 7.12
CA LEU A 6 1.62 38.73 8.21
C LEU A 6 0.69 37.54 7.96
N LEU A 7 -0.52 37.76 7.44
CA LEU A 7 -1.48 36.72 7.08
C LEU A 7 -0.94 35.82 5.95
N LEU A 8 -0.34 36.43 4.92
CA LEU A 8 0.29 35.68 3.81
C LEU A 8 1.50 34.88 4.29
N LEU A 9 2.31 35.44 5.19
CA LEU A 9 3.46 34.74 5.78
C LEU A 9 3.00 33.52 6.60
N LEU A 10 1.93 33.66 7.39
CA LEU A 10 1.34 32.55 8.14
C LEU A 10 0.84 31.46 7.19
N CYS A 11 0.13 31.83 6.12
CA CYS A 11 -0.41 30.87 5.14
C CYS A 11 0.69 30.04 4.46
N CYS A 12 1.86 30.63 4.19
CA CYS A 12 3.00 29.91 3.63
C CYS A 12 3.67 28.94 4.62
N ILE A 13 3.65 29.25 5.93
CA ILE A 13 4.22 28.39 6.98
C ILE A 13 3.27 27.23 7.31
N TYR A 14 1.96 27.46 7.21
CA TYR A 14 0.92 26.44 7.38
C TYR A 14 0.50 25.76 6.07
N GLY A 15 1.32 25.85 5.02
CA GLY A 15 1.13 25.08 3.79
C GLY A 15 1.20 23.60 4.12
N THR A 16 0.03 22.99 4.35
CA THR A 16 -0.09 21.57 4.66
C THR A 16 0.50 20.75 3.53
N GLN A 17 1.19 19.65 3.87
CA GLN A 17 1.66 18.70 2.88
C GLN A 17 0.43 18.07 2.21
N LEU A 18 0.07 18.57 1.02
CA LEU A 18 -0.96 17.97 0.19
C LEU A 18 -0.44 16.65 -0.37
N PHE A 19 -0.76 15.54 0.31
CA PHE A 19 -0.54 14.19 -0.22
C PHE A 19 -1.54 13.91 -1.34
N ALA A 20 -1.33 14.51 -2.51
CA ALA A 20 -2.19 14.35 -3.69
C ALA A 20 -2.05 12.96 -4.36
N GLN A 21 -1.14 12.11 -3.88
CA GLN A 21 -0.76 10.85 -4.52
C GLN A 21 -0.68 9.75 -3.46
N SER A 22 -1.83 9.32 -2.95
CA SER A 22 -1.92 8.05 -2.24
C SER A 22 -1.77 6.90 -3.24
N ARG A 23 -1.14 5.81 -2.81
CA ARG A 23 -1.03 4.62 -3.64
C ARG A 23 -2.43 4.10 -3.94
N ALA A 24 -2.68 3.74 -5.20
CA ALA A 24 -3.97 3.23 -5.63
C ALA A 24 -4.38 2.01 -4.78
N ILE A 25 -5.65 1.96 -4.40
CA ILE A 25 -6.24 0.80 -3.73
C ILE A 25 -6.29 -0.34 -4.76
N ASN A 26 -5.84 -1.53 -4.34
CA ASN A 26 -5.90 -2.73 -5.18
C ASN A 26 -7.34 -3.27 -5.22
N TRP A 27 -8.12 -2.84 -6.21
CA TRP A 27 -9.49 -3.35 -6.43
C TRP A 27 -9.49 -4.73 -7.07
N THR A 28 -10.52 -5.51 -6.76
CA THR A 28 -10.79 -6.74 -7.51
C THR A 28 -11.26 -6.39 -8.93
N ALA A 29 -10.97 -7.26 -9.90
CA ALA A 29 -11.30 -7.01 -11.32
C ALA A 29 -12.81 -6.83 -11.58
N ASP A 30 -13.65 -7.45 -10.76
CA ASP A 30 -15.11 -7.34 -10.78
C ASP A 30 -15.64 -6.16 -9.95
N GLY A 31 -14.76 -5.41 -9.27
CA GLY A 31 -15.13 -4.28 -8.41
C GLY A 31 -15.89 -4.67 -7.14
N SER A 32 -16.04 -5.96 -6.85
CA SER A 32 -16.81 -6.41 -5.68
C SER A 32 -16.09 -6.19 -4.35
N GLY A 33 -14.78 -5.89 -4.37
CA GLY A 33 -14.07 -5.42 -3.21
C GLY A 33 -12.66 -4.95 -3.49
N TYR A 34 -11.90 -4.72 -2.43
CA TYR A 34 -10.50 -4.32 -2.51
C TYR A 34 -9.63 -5.16 -1.60
N TYR A 35 -8.35 -5.21 -1.90
CA TYR A 35 -7.38 -5.95 -1.11
C TYR A 35 -6.61 -5.04 -0.17
N LYS A 36 -6.23 -5.57 0.99
CA LYS A 36 -5.31 -4.92 1.93
C LYS A 36 -4.43 -5.95 2.65
N PHE A 37 -3.36 -5.47 3.27
CA PHE A 37 -2.56 -6.26 4.19
C PHE A 37 -3.24 -6.33 5.56
N ALA A 38 -3.25 -7.51 6.18
CA ALA A 38 -3.76 -7.81 7.49
C ALA A 38 -2.80 -8.74 8.25
N ALA A 39 -3.08 -9.00 9.53
CA ALA A 39 -2.24 -9.88 10.37
C ALA A 39 -2.11 -11.30 9.80
N GLU A 40 -3.18 -11.81 9.20
CA GLU A 40 -3.27 -13.16 8.62
C GLU A 40 -2.74 -13.25 7.18
N GLY A 41 -2.30 -12.14 6.59
CA GLY A 41 -1.78 -12.08 5.21
C GLY A 41 -2.44 -11.00 4.36
N ILE A 42 -2.76 -11.30 3.10
CA ILE A 42 -3.52 -10.40 2.23
C ILE A 42 -4.98 -10.83 2.26
N VAL A 43 -5.87 -9.88 2.53
CA VAL A 43 -7.32 -10.09 2.61
C VAL A 43 -8.04 -9.29 1.53
N LYS A 44 -9.15 -9.83 1.04
CA LYS A 44 -10.17 -9.08 0.30
C LYS A 44 -11.20 -8.55 1.30
N VAL A 45 -11.54 -7.27 1.18
CA VAL A 45 -12.55 -6.57 1.97
C VAL A 45 -13.76 -6.27 1.10
N ASP A 46 -14.95 -6.59 1.61
CA ASP A 46 -16.22 -6.13 1.04
C ASP A 46 -16.48 -4.68 1.50
N PRO A 47 -16.54 -3.69 0.59
CA PRO A 47 -16.74 -2.29 0.95
C PRO A 47 -18.15 -1.97 1.49
N LYS A 48 -19.11 -2.89 1.38
CA LYS A 48 -20.48 -2.72 1.89
C LYS A 48 -20.64 -3.19 3.32
N THR A 49 -19.89 -4.21 3.72
CA THR A 49 -20.07 -4.91 5.00
C THR A 49 -18.82 -4.91 5.88
N ASP A 50 -17.68 -4.46 5.34
CA ASP A 50 -16.35 -4.55 5.95
C ASP A 50 -15.89 -6.00 6.24
N ALA A 51 -16.59 -6.99 5.69
CA ALA A 51 -16.21 -8.39 5.84
C ALA A 51 -14.86 -8.67 5.17
N GLU A 52 -13.96 -9.33 5.90
CA GLU A 52 -12.63 -9.71 5.41
C GLU A 52 -12.57 -11.20 5.08
N SER A 53 -11.89 -11.52 3.97
CA SER A 53 -11.62 -12.89 3.57
C SER A 53 -10.15 -13.03 3.17
N VAL A 54 -9.45 -14.01 3.75
CA VAL A 54 -8.03 -14.25 3.45
C VAL A 54 -7.90 -14.79 2.03
N VAL A 55 -7.12 -14.10 1.20
CA VAL A 55 -6.84 -14.50 -0.19
C VAL A 55 -5.41 -15.01 -0.36
N ILE A 56 -4.48 -14.51 0.46
CA ILE A 56 -3.11 -15.04 0.56
C ILE A 56 -2.78 -15.15 2.04
N ALA A 57 -2.60 -16.38 2.52
CA ALA A 57 -2.25 -16.62 3.90
C ALA A 57 -0.82 -16.16 4.21
N LYS A 58 -0.58 -15.69 5.43
CA LYS A 58 0.74 -15.26 5.92
C LYS A 58 1.82 -16.31 5.72
N ALA A 59 1.49 -17.60 5.84
CA ALA A 59 2.42 -18.69 5.61
C ALA A 59 3.01 -18.71 4.19
N LEU A 60 2.23 -18.30 3.17
CA LEU A 60 2.72 -18.18 1.79
C LEU A 60 3.62 -16.94 1.59
N LEU A 61 3.53 -15.98 2.50
CA LEU A 61 4.40 -14.81 2.53
C LEU A 61 5.68 -15.07 3.34
N THR A 62 5.87 -16.26 3.91
CA THR A 62 7.10 -16.64 4.65
C THR A 62 7.98 -17.49 3.74
N PRO A 63 9.15 -16.97 3.29
CA PRO A 63 10.08 -17.75 2.47
C PRO A 63 10.58 -19.00 3.18
N ALA A 64 10.95 -20.03 2.40
CA ALA A 64 11.54 -21.24 2.95
C ALA A 64 12.83 -20.92 3.74
N GLY A 65 12.92 -21.40 4.97
CA GLY A 65 14.05 -21.14 5.88
C GLY A 65 14.00 -19.79 6.59
N ALA A 66 12.98 -18.94 6.36
CA ALA A 66 12.74 -17.74 7.14
C ALA A 66 11.77 -17.99 8.30
N ASN A 67 11.98 -17.28 9.42
CA ASN A 67 11.07 -17.32 10.57
C ASN A 67 9.94 -16.28 10.47
N ASP A 68 10.19 -15.20 9.71
CA ASP A 68 9.27 -14.07 9.57
C ASP A 68 8.70 -14.00 8.15
N ALA A 69 7.42 -13.65 8.06
CA ALA A 69 6.79 -13.30 6.79
C ALA A 69 7.42 -12.03 6.21
N LEU A 70 7.49 -11.97 4.88
CA LEU A 70 7.79 -10.75 4.16
C LEU A 70 6.87 -9.62 4.64
N LYS A 71 7.38 -8.39 4.58
CA LYS A 71 6.60 -7.17 4.87
C LYS A 71 6.40 -6.43 3.55
N PRO A 72 5.37 -6.75 2.76
CA PRO A 72 5.21 -6.17 1.44
C PRO A 72 4.79 -4.70 1.55
N GLN A 73 5.28 -3.88 0.62
CA GLN A 73 4.74 -2.54 0.40
C GLN A 73 3.65 -2.55 -0.68
N SER A 74 3.70 -3.50 -1.60
CA SER A 74 2.68 -3.76 -2.61
C SER A 74 2.76 -5.17 -3.12
N PHE A 75 1.71 -5.56 -3.81
CA PHE A 75 1.67 -6.74 -4.63
C PHE A 75 0.85 -6.47 -5.89
N ASP A 76 1.08 -7.28 -6.90
CA ASP A 76 0.29 -7.33 -8.13
C ASP A 76 0.02 -8.79 -8.53
N TYR A 77 -1.18 -9.07 -9.02
CA TYR A 77 -1.51 -10.38 -9.58
C TYR A 77 -1.04 -10.48 -11.02
N SER A 78 -0.63 -11.68 -11.44
CA SER A 78 -0.55 -11.99 -12.87
C SER A 78 -1.93 -11.89 -13.52
N THR A 79 -1.98 -11.70 -14.85
CA THR A 79 -3.24 -11.54 -15.59
C THR A 79 -4.20 -12.71 -15.38
N ASP A 80 -3.68 -13.93 -15.25
CA ASP A 80 -4.43 -15.16 -14.99
C ASP A 80 -4.66 -15.44 -13.48
N LYS A 81 -4.16 -14.58 -12.59
CA LYS A 81 -4.15 -14.73 -11.13
C LYS A 81 -3.43 -15.98 -10.60
N SER A 82 -2.61 -16.65 -11.42
CA SER A 82 -1.86 -17.83 -10.98
C SER A 82 -0.64 -17.48 -10.13
N LYS A 83 -0.17 -16.23 -10.17
CA LYS A 83 1.03 -15.75 -9.46
C LYS A 83 0.78 -14.38 -8.86
N VAL A 84 1.59 -14.06 -7.85
CA VAL A 84 1.57 -12.76 -7.18
C VAL A 84 2.98 -12.23 -7.08
N LEU A 85 3.22 -11.07 -7.69
CA LEU A 85 4.47 -10.35 -7.54
C LEU A 85 4.41 -9.53 -6.26
N ILE A 86 5.31 -9.80 -5.32
CA ILE A 86 5.42 -9.12 -4.03
C ILE A 86 6.62 -8.15 -4.09
N PHE A 87 6.40 -6.88 -3.74
CA PHE A 87 7.47 -5.89 -3.59
C PHE A 87 7.71 -5.59 -2.11
N THR A 88 8.94 -5.86 -1.63
CA THR A 88 9.31 -5.80 -0.21
C THR A 88 10.74 -5.27 -0.02
N ASN A 89 11.23 -5.23 1.22
CA ASN A 89 12.55 -4.71 1.59
C ASN A 89 12.87 -3.35 0.94
N THR A 90 11.89 -2.45 1.00
CA THR A 90 11.88 -1.28 0.14
C THR A 90 12.68 -0.12 0.71
N ALA A 91 13.34 0.65 -0.15
CA ALA A 91 14.06 1.86 0.19
C ALA A 91 13.57 3.05 -0.64
N LYS A 92 13.49 4.21 0.01
CA LYS A 92 13.10 5.47 -0.62
C LYS A 92 14.18 5.95 -1.58
N VAL A 93 13.79 6.26 -2.80
CA VAL A 93 14.60 7.01 -3.77
C VAL A 93 13.82 8.25 -4.13
N TRP A 94 14.35 9.42 -3.74
CA TRP A 94 13.62 10.69 -3.81
C TRP A 94 12.31 10.67 -3.01
N ARG A 95 11.15 10.56 -3.67
CA ARG A 95 9.82 10.73 -3.06
C ARG A 95 9.21 9.40 -2.63
N TYR A 96 9.47 8.33 -3.39
CA TYR A 96 8.80 7.05 -3.24
C TYR A 96 9.80 5.93 -2.99
N ASN A 97 9.30 4.88 -2.35
CA ASN A 97 10.01 3.63 -2.20
C ASN A 97 9.96 2.89 -3.54
N THR A 98 11.00 3.06 -4.35
CA THR A 98 11.10 2.49 -5.70
C THR A 98 12.24 1.47 -5.84
N ARG A 99 13.15 1.38 -4.86
CA ARG A 99 14.14 0.31 -4.77
C ARG A 99 13.65 -0.73 -3.76
N GLY A 100 13.85 -2.01 -4.05
CA GLY A 100 13.50 -3.12 -3.16
C GLY A 100 13.61 -4.45 -3.86
N ASP A 101 13.16 -5.49 -3.18
CA ASP A 101 13.22 -6.86 -3.66
C ASP A 101 11.86 -7.30 -4.20
N TYR A 102 11.90 -8.19 -5.19
CA TYR A 102 10.73 -8.79 -5.80
C TYR A 102 10.70 -10.29 -5.56
N TRP A 103 9.55 -10.79 -5.13
CA TRP A 103 9.27 -12.20 -4.89
C TRP A 103 8.05 -12.63 -5.69
N VAL A 104 7.99 -13.89 -6.13
CA VAL A 104 6.87 -14.49 -6.87
C VAL A 104 6.46 -15.79 -6.20
#